data_AF-A0A7L7M5X3-F1
#
_entry.id   AF-A0A7L7M5X3-F1
#
_cell.length_a   1.000
_cell.length_b   1.000
_cell.length_c   1.000
_cell.angle_alpha   90.00
_cell.angle_beta   90.00
_cell.angle_gamma   90.00
#
_symmetry.space_group_name_H-M   'P 1'
#
loop_
_entity.id
_entity.type
_entity.pdbx_description
1 polymer ?
#
loop_
_entity_poly.entity_id
_entity_poly.type
_entity_poly.pdbx_seq_one_letter_code
_entity_poly.pdbx_strand_id
1 'polypeptide(L)'
;MGDTTAEQQQQPQGGAKPDLDLSGAEWLSSSQGVGDVQIAFVDGHIAMRDGRNPDGPALIFTPGEWRAFVLGARDGEFDLN
;
A
#
# COMPACT_ATOMS: atom_id res chain seq x y z
N MET A 1 -31.22 23.16 28.36
CA MET A 1 -31.75 22.95 26.99
C MET A 1 -30.82 23.70 26.04
N GLY A 2 -29.92 23.10 25.28
CA GLY A 2 -29.40 21.75 25.21
C GLY A 2 -28.00 21.87 24.58
N ASP A 3 -27.01 21.22 25.17
CA ASP A 3 -25.67 21.15 24.58
C ASP A 3 -25.67 20.04 23.54
N THR A 4 -25.61 20.41 22.27
CA THR A 4 -25.47 19.46 21.17
C THR A 4 -24.05 18.93 21.18
N THR A 5 -23.93 17.70 21.65
CA THR A 5 -22.82 16.78 21.37
C THR A 5 -22.51 16.77 19.87
N ALA A 6 -21.35 17.31 19.49
CA ALA A 6 -20.76 17.04 18.19
C ALA A 6 -19.75 15.90 18.36
N GLU A 7 -20.25 14.67 18.24
CA GLU A 7 -19.43 13.49 17.94
C GLU A 7 -18.82 13.69 16.55
N GLN A 8 -17.60 14.24 16.52
CA GLN A 8 -16.76 14.21 15.33
C GLN A 8 -16.13 12.82 15.24
N GLN A 9 -16.92 11.95 14.60
CA GLN A 9 -16.59 10.69 13.94
C GLN A 9 -15.09 10.36 13.94
N GLN A 10 -14.69 9.41 14.80
CA GLN A 10 -13.37 8.80 14.76
C GLN A 10 -13.10 8.21 13.37
N GLN A 11 -12.15 8.80 12.64
CA GLN A 11 -11.52 8.17 11.48
C GLN A 11 -10.65 6.99 11.95
N PRO A 12 -10.79 5.79 11.36
CA PRO A 12 -9.94 4.66 11.73
C PRO A 12 -8.50 4.90 11.25
N GLN A 13 -7.63 5.34 12.18
CA GLN A 13 -6.19 5.09 12.27
C GLN A 13 -5.38 5.16 10.95
N GLY A 14 -5.35 6.32 10.30
CA GLY A 14 -4.27 6.65 9.36
C GLY A 14 -3.00 6.97 10.14
N GLY A 15 -2.34 5.98 10.72
CA GLY A 15 -1.00 6.15 11.27
C GLY A 15 -0.10 6.69 10.16
N ALA A 16 0.55 7.83 10.36
CA ALA A 16 1.43 8.43 9.37
C ALA A 16 2.36 7.35 8.81
N LYS A 17 2.26 7.07 7.51
CA LYS A 17 3.13 6.06 6.88
C LYS A 17 4.58 6.51 7.12
N PRO A 18 5.45 5.62 7.61
CA PRO A 18 6.83 5.99 7.87
C PRO A 18 7.49 6.46 6.57
N ASP A 19 8.31 7.50 6.68
CA ASP A 19 9.25 7.86 5.61
C ASP A 19 10.33 6.76 5.58
N LEU A 20 10.15 5.82 4.65
CA LEU A 20 10.91 4.59 4.58
C LEU A 20 12.03 4.74 3.55
N ASP A 21 13.27 4.48 3.96
CA ASP A 21 14.41 4.50 3.03
C ASP A 21 14.38 3.26 2.13
N LEU A 22 14.06 3.46 0.84
CA LEU A 22 13.99 2.40 -0.16
C LEU A 22 15.27 2.27 -0.98
N SER A 23 16.31 3.07 -0.71
CA SER A 23 17.53 3.11 -1.53
C SER A 23 18.28 1.77 -1.57
N GLY A 24 18.18 0.98 -0.49
CA GLY A 24 18.76 -0.36 -0.37
C GLY A 24 17.77 -1.51 -0.57
N ALA A 25 16.55 -1.24 -1.03
CA ALA A 25 15.51 -2.25 -1.12
C ALA A 25 15.80 -3.31 -2.21
N GLU A 26 15.65 -4.59 -1.85
CA GLU A 26 15.71 -5.71 -2.80
C GLU A 26 14.35 -5.93 -3.47
N TRP A 27 14.24 -5.53 -4.73
CA TRP A 27 12.99 -5.57 -5.49
C TRP A 27 12.78 -6.90 -6.21
N LEU A 28 11.60 -7.49 -6.02
CA LEU A 28 11.13 -8.70 -6.67
C LEU A 28 10.08 -8.34 -7.73
N SER A 29 10.38 -8.61 -9.01
CA SER A 29 9.45 -8.40 -10.11
C SER A 29 8.37 -9.48 -10.19
N SER A 30 7.15 -9.07 -10.53
CA SER A 30 6.03 -9.99 -10.82
C SER A 30 6.12 -10.59 -12.22
N SER A 31 6.73 -9.88 -13.17
CA SER A 31 6.89 -10.32 -14.55
C SER A 31 8.10 -9.67 -15.22
N GLN A 32 8.35 -10.00 -16.50
CA GLN A 32 9.43 -9.38 -17.29
C GLN A 32 8.89 -8.39 -18.35
N GLY A 33 7.67 -7.86 -18.20
CA GLY A 33 7.01 -7.15 -19.31
C GLY A 33 5.93 -6.15 -18.91
N VAL A 34 4.91 -6.04 -19.77
CA VAL A 34 3.80 -5.09 -19.58
C VAL A 34 3.05 -5.43 -18.30
N GLY A 35 2.90 -4.43 -17.42
CA GLY A 35 2.26 -4.63 -16.12
C GLY A 35 3.18 -5.20 -15.05
N ASP A 36 4.52 -5.14 -15.22
CA ASP A 36 5.44 -5.51 -14.14
C ASP A 36 5.18 -4.66 -12.89
N VAL A 37 5.01 -5.36 -11.77
CA VAL A 37 4.86 -4.80 -10.44
C VAL A 37 6.00 -5.36 -9.62
N GLN A 38 6.76 -4.47 -8.99
CA GLN A 38 7.85 -4.86 -8.11
C GLN A 38 7.44 -4.69 -6.65
N ILE A 39 7.85 -5.64 -5.82
CA ILE A 39 7.68 -5.55 -4.37
C ILE A 39 9.01 -5.69 -3.62
N ALA A 40 9.14 -5.05 -2.47
CA ALA A 40 10.28 -5.21 -1.58
C ALA A 40 9.81 -5.25 -0.11
N PHE A 41 10.56 -5.98 0.72
CA PHE A 41 10.34 -6.01 2.16
C PHE A 41 11.37 -5.12 2.85
N VAL A 42 10.93 -4.05 3.51
CA VAL A 42 11.81 -3.05 4.13
C VAL A 42 11.24 -2.64 5.48
N ASP A 43 12.03 -2.71 6.55
CA ASP A 43 11.65 -2.41 7.94
C ASP A 43 10.27 -2.93 8.37
N GLY A 44 9.97 -4.19 8.02
CA GLY A 44 8.70 -4.84 8.37
C GLY A 44 7.48 -4.41 7.55
N HIS A 45 7.69 -3.57 6.53
CA HIS A 45 6.67 -3.12 5.58
C HIS A 45 6.87 -3.78 4.22
N ILE A 46 5.83 -3.69 3.39
CA ILE A 46 5.86 -4.12 2.00
C ILE A 46 5.74 -2.86 1.13
N ALA A 47 6.76 -2.60 0.33
CA ALA A 47 6.74 -1.56 -0.69
C ALA A 47 6.33 -2.16 -2.04
N MET A 48 5.50 -1.47 -2.80
CA MET A 48 5.08 -1.87 -4.15
C MET A 48 5.23 -0.71 -5.13
N ARG A 49 5.79 -0.95 -6.32
CA ARG A 49 5.94 0.08 -7.37
C ARG A 49 5.72 -0.49 -8.77
N ASP A 50 5.53 0.40 -9.76
CA ASP A 50 5.57 0.04 -11.18
C ASP A 50 7.00 -0.31 -11.57
N GLY A 51 7.24 -1.56 -11.98
CA GLY A 51 8.57 -2.03 -12.38
C GLY A 51 9.13 -1.31 -13.61
N ARG A 52 8.27 -0.69 -14.43
CA ARG A 52 8.66 0.11 -15.60
C ARG A 52 8.95 1.56 -15.26
N ASN A 53 8.61 2.01 -14.06
CA ASN A 53 8.91 3.35 -13.57
C ASN A 53 9.48 3.28 -12.14
N PRO A 54 10.70 2.72 -11.96
CA PRO A 54 11.29 2.44 -10.65
C PRO A 54 11.59 3.69 -9.82
N ASP A 55 11.78 4.84 -10.47
CA ASP A 55 11.98 6.16 -9.83
C ASP A 55 10.65 6.84 -9.44
N GLY A 56 9.52 6.23 -9.83
CA GLY A 56 8.19 6.67 -9.45
C GLY A 56 7.85 6.39 -7.97
N PRO A 57 6.68 6.84 -7.52
CA PRO A 57 6.26 6.63 -6.14
C PRO A 57 6.03 5.13 -5.84
N ALA A 58 6.42 4.71 -4.63
CA ALA A 58 6.08 3.40 -4.09
C ALA A 58 4.90 3.50 -3.11
N LEU A 59 4.02 2.51 -3.16
CA LEU A 59 2.98 2.31 -2.15
C LEU A 59 3.54 1.47 -1.02
N ILE A 60 3.44 1.97 0.21
CA ILE A 60 3.88 1.27 1.43
C ILE A 60 2.67 0.67 2.15
N PHE A 61 2.77 -0.60 2.51
CA PHE A 61 1.78 -1.37 3.24
C PHE A 61 2.37 -1.91 4.53
N THR A 62 1.59 -1.86 5.61
CA THR A 62 1.78 -2.75 6.75
C THR A 62 1.47 -4.21 6.34
N PRO A 63 1.92 -5.22 7.11
CA PRO A 63 1.59 -6.61 6.82
C PRO A 63 0.09 -6.92 6.76
N GLY A 64 -0.70 -6.22 7.58
CA GLY A 64 -2.17 -6.35 7.60
C GLY A 64 -2.82 -5.78 6.34
N GLU A 65 -2.42 -4.57 5.94
CA GLU A 65 -2.92 -3.94 4.71
C GLU A 65 -2.51 -4.73 3.47
N TRP A 66 -1.27 -5.24 3.41
CA TRP A 66 -0.82 -6.08 2.31
C TRP A 66 -1.67 -7.34 2.16
N ARG A 67 -1.98 -8.01 3.28
CA ARG A 67 -2.88 -9.17 3.27
C ARG A 67 -4.27 -8.80 2.73
N ALA A 68 -4.84 -7.68 3.17
CA ALA A 68 -6.14 -7.23 2.71
C ALA A 68 -6.11 -6.90 1.20
N PHE A 69 -5.08 -6.17 0.74
CA PHE A 69 -4.88 -5.84 -0.66
C PHE A 69 -4.80 -7.08 -1.55
N VAL A 70 -4.00 -8.09 -1.17
CA VAL A 70 -3.86 -9.33 -1.94
C VAL A 70 -5.17 -10.12 -2.00
N LEU A 71 -5.95 -10.13 -0.92
CA LEU A 71 -7.26 -10.79 -0.90
C LEU A 71 -8.24 -10.08 -1.83
N GLY A 72 -8.37 -8.76 -1.73
CA GLY A 72 -9.24 -7.98 -2.64
C GLY A 72 -8.84 -8.13 -4.11
N ALA A 73 -7.54 -8.11 -4.41
CA ALA A 73 -7.04 -8.33 -5.75
C ALA A 73 -7.38 -9.72 -6.31
N ARG A 74 -7.36 -10.77 -5.46
CA ARG A 74 -7.76 -12.13 -5.86
C ARG A 74 -9.25 -12.26 -6.07
N ASP A 75 -10.05 -11.49 -5.34
CA ASP A 75 -11.50 -11.46 -5.46
C ASP A 75 -11.97 -10.59 -6.65
N GLY A 76 -11.04 -10.02 -7.43
CA GLY A 76 -11.34 -9.22 -8.62
C GLY A 76 -11.78 -7.79 -8.30
N GLU A 77 -11.52 -7.29 -7.08
CA GLU A 77 -11.96 -5.95 -6.64
C GLU A 77 -11.41 -4.82 -7.53
N PHE A 78 -10.28 -5.05 -8.20
CA PHE A 78 -9.61 -4.06 -9.05
C PHE A 78 -9.79 -4.31 -10.56
N ASP A 79 -10.66 -5.25 -10.94
CA ASP A 79 -10.96 -5.47 -12.36
C ASP A 79 -11.73 -4.27 -12.94
N LEU A 80 -11.28 -3.77 -14.08
CA LEU A 80 -11.93 -2.65 -14.77
C LEU A 80 -13.18 -3.18 -15.49
N ASN A 81 -14.34 -2.89 -14.92
CA ASN A 81 -15.66 -3.24 -15.48
C ASN A 81 -16.06 -2.33 -16.65
#